data_AF-A0A3B1JQH1-F1
#
_entry.id   AF-A0A3B1JQH1-F1
#
_cell.length_a   1.000
_cell.length_b   1.000
_cell.length_c   1.000
_cell.angle_alpha   90.00
_cell.angle_beta   90.00
_cell.angle_gamma   90.00
#
_symmetry.space_group_name_H-M   'P 1'
#
loop_
_entity.id
_entity.type
_entity.pdbx_description
1 polymer ?
#
loop_
_entity_poly.entity_id
_entity_poly.type
_entity_poly.pdbx_seq_one_letter_code
_entity_poly.pdbx_strand_id
1 'polypeptide(L)'
;MARQVLLFVYLLSLNSVRGQVSYSIPEEMPKGSLVGNIAQDLGLDLKRLKSGKARIYTGDSAEYIELNKERGLLLIKERIDREALCGQTMPCALHFQIILENPMEFIYF
;
A
#
# COMPACT_ATOMS: atom_id res chain seq x y z
N MET A 1 -11.78 34.42 25.02
CA MET A 1 -10.85 33.28 25.20
C MET A 1 -11.45 31.95 24.77
N ALA A 2 -12.56 31.46 25.37
CA ALA A 2 -13.14 30.14 25.03
C ALA A 2 -13.53 29.94 23.55
N ARG A 3 -14.07 30.96 22.87
CA ARG A 3 -14.51 30.88 21.47
C ARG A 3 -13.35 30.72 20.46
N GLN A 4 -12.19 31.30 20.73
CA GLN A 4 -10.99 31.14 19.90
C GLN A 4 -10.38 29.75 20.03
N VAL A 5 -10.37 29.19 21.24
CA VAL A 5 -9.89 27.82 21.50
C VAL A 5 -10.78 26.81 20.77
N LEU A 6 -12.11 27.00 20.79
CA LEU A 6 -13.05 26.12 20.12
C LEU A 6 -12.85 26.10 18.59
N LEU A 7 -12.60 27.27 17.99
CA LEU A 7 -12.28 27.41 16.57
C LEU A 7 -10.96 26.73 16.19
N PHE A 8 -9.95 26.81 17.06
CA PHE A 8 -8.65 26.19 16.83
C PHE A 8 -8.72 24.65 16.89
N VAL A 9 -9.48 24.11 17.86
CA VAL A 9 -9.76 22.67 17.95
C VAL A 9 -10.56 22.19 16.75
N TYR A 10 -11.53 22.97 16.28
CA TYR A 10 -12.32 22.66 15.08
C TYR A 10 -11.42 22.59 13.83
N LEU A 11 -10.54 23.57 13.62
CA LEU A 11 -9.57 23.58 12.50
C LEU A 11 -8.60 22.39 12.55
N LEU A 12 -8.12 22.01 13.74
CA LEU A 12 -7.24 20.85 13.90
C LEU A 12 -7.95 19.52 13.53
N SER A 13 -9.24 19.40 13.84
CA SER A 13 -10.03 18.19 13.53
C SER A 13 -10.29 17.98 12.03
N LEU A 14 -10.20 19.03 11.21
CA LEU A 14 -10.38 18.94 9.75
C LEU A 14 -9.20 18.31 9.00
N ASN A 15 -8.05 18.10 9.65
CA ASN A 15 -6.84 17.59 8.99
C ASN A 15 -6.74 16.06 8.96
N SER A 16 -7.75 15.33 9.43
CA SER A 16 -7.73 13.85 9.42
C SER A 16 -8.27 13.31 8.10
N VAL A 17 -7.43 13.26 7.07
CA VAL A 17 -7.72 12.52 5.83
C VAL A 17 -7.17 11.11 5.98
N ARG A 18 -8.06 10.11 6.02
CA ARG A 18 -7.69 8.70 5.96
C ARG A 18 -7.63 8.29 4.49
N GLY A 19 -6.46 8.39 3.87
CA GLY A 19 -6.23 7.93 2.50
C GLY A 19 -5.98 6.43 2.47
N GLN A 20 -6.78 5.67 1.71
CA GLN A 20 -6.45 4.31 1.31
C GLN A 20 -5.87 4.36 -0.09
N VAL A 21 -4.66 3.82 -0.28
CA VAL A 21 -4.01 3.77 -1.59
C VAL A 21 -4.42 2.47 -2.26
N SER A 22 -5.01 2.56 -3.45
CA SER A 22 -5.35 1.41 -4.28
C SER A 22 -4.78 1.58 -5.68
N TYR A 23 -4.30 0.46 -6.25
CA TYR A 23 -3.81 0.41 -7.61
C TYR A 23 -4.77 -0.40 -8.48
N SER A 24 -5.01 0.08 -9.69
CA SER A 24 -5.75 -0.66 -10.71
C SER A 24 -4.78 -1.08 -11.81
N ILE A 25 -4.72 -2.38 -12.05
CA ILE A 25 -3.87 -2.99 -13.08
C ILE A 25 -4.70 -3.91 -13.96
N PRO A 26 -4.34 -4.09 -15.24
CA PRO A 26 -4.97 -5.09 -16.08
C PRO A 26 -4.66 -6.49 -15.53
N GLU A 27 -5.56 -7.44 -15.81
CA GLU A 27 -5.26 -8.85 -15.58
C GLU A 27 -4.11 -9.34 -16.48
N GLU A 28 -3.52 -10.48 -16.12
CA GLU A 28 -2.47 -11.13 -16.91
C GLU A 28 -1.20 -10.32 -17.19
N MET A 29 -0.89 -9.29 -16.40
CA MET A 29 0.38 -8.57 -16.53
C MET A 29 1.58 -9.51 -16.45
N PRO A 30 2.63 -9.30 -17.28
CA PRO A 30 3.82 -10.12 -17.23
C PRO A 30 4.59 -9.90 -15.92
N LYS A 31 5.31 -10.93 -15.49
CA LYS A 31 6.19 -10.85 -14.31
C LYS A 31 7.21 -9.73 -14.48
N GLY A 32 7.47 -8.98 -13.41
CA GLY A 32 8.33 -7.80 -13.38
C GLY A 32 7.65 -6.50 -13.84
N SER A 33 6.37 -6.54 -14.24
CA SER A 33 5.63 -5.33 -14.59
C SER A 33 5.46 -4.40 -13.41
N LEU A 34 5.45 -3.09 -13.68
CA LEU A 34 5.21 -2.06 -12.68
C LEU A 34 3.73 -1.99 -12.31
N VAL A 35 3.44 -2.07 -11.00
CA VAL A 35 2.11 -1.81 -10.42
C VAL A 35 2.00 -0.35 -9.99
N GLY A 36 3.00 0.16 -9.26
CA GLY A 36 2.96 1.51 -8.70
C GLY A 36 4.23 1.92 -7.95
N ASN A 37 4.35 3.20 -7.61
CA ASN A 37 5.49 3.75 -6.88
C ASN A 37 5.13 4.03 -5.42
N ILE A 38 5.42 3.06 -4.56
CA ILE A 38 5.04 3.11 -3.16
C ILE A 38 5.80 4.16 -2.35
N ALA A 39 7.07 4.40 -2.69
CA ALA A 39 7.89 5.38 -2.00
C ALA A 39 7.31 6.79 -2.20
N GLN A 40 6.89 7.09 -3.43
CA GLN A 40 6.27 8.37 -3.75
C GLN A 40 4.87 8.50 -3.13
N ASP A 41 4.04 7.47 -3.25
CA ASP A 41 2.64 7.54 -2.80
C ASP A 41 2.51 7.62 -1.27
N LEU A 42 3.47 7.03 -0.54
CA LEU A 42 3.56 7.14 0.92
C LEU A 42 4.44 8.31 1.41
N GLY A 43 5.12 9.01 0.50
CA GLY A 43 6.11 10.03 0.87
C GLY A 43 7.29 9.48 1.69
N LEU A 44 7.64 8.19 1.51
CA LEU A 44 8.73 7.54 2.22
C LEU A 44 10.02 7.57 1.40
N ASP A 45 11.14 7.87 2.05
CA ASP A 45 12.46 7.75 1.42
C ASP A 45 12.82 6.26 1.18
N LEU A 46 13.55 5.98 0.10
CA LEU A 46 14.07 4.65 -0.22
C LEU A 46 14.94 4.10 0.91
N LYS A 47 15.67 4.98 1.62
CA LYS A 47 16.44 4.60 2.81
C LYS A 47 15.54 4.05 3.91
N ARG A 48 14.33 4.61 4.10
CA ARG A 48 13.36 4.16 5.10
C ARG A 48 12.84 2.76 4.78
N LEU A 49 12.54 2.49 3.51
CA LEU A 49 12.12 1.16 3.05
C LEU A 49 13.21 0.10 3.31
N LYS A 50 14.48 0.46 3.10
CA LYS A 50 15.62 -0.44 3.36
C LYS A 50 15.91 -0.61 4.85
N SER A 51 16.08 0.49 5.59
CA SER A 51 16.44 0.46 7.02
C SER A 51 15.32 -0.13 7.88
N GLY A 52 14.07 0.17 7.52
CA GLY A 52 12.88 -0.41 8.11
C GLY A 52 12.58 -1.84 7.64
N LYS A 53 13.43 -2.47 6.81
CA LYS A 53 13.23 -3.84 6.29
C LYS A 53 11.81 -4.06 5.74
N ALA A 54 11.33 -3.14 4.91
CA ALA A 54 9.99 -3.20 4.35
C ALA A 54 9.73 -4.55 3.68
N ARG A 55 8.60 -5.17 4.02
CA ARG A 55 8.15 -6.47 3.47
C ARG A 55 6.66 -6.40 3.17
N ILE A 56 6.26 -7.07 2.09
CA ILE A 56 4.84 -7.27 1.79
C ILE A 56 4.38 -8.49 2.59
N TYR A 57 3.17 -8.40 3.12
CA TYR A 57 2.45 -9.48 3.74
C TYR A 57 1.06 -9.58 3.09
N THR A 58 0.80 -10.71 2.45
CA THR A 58 -0.53 -11.07 1.93
C THR A 58 -1.19 -12.02 2.92
N GLY A 59 -2.50 -11.86 3.12
CA GLY A 59 -3.28 -12.84 3.89
C GLY A 59 -3.37 -14.19 3.16
N ASP A 60 -3.28 -14.15 1.84
CA ASP A 60 -3.28 -15.33 0.98
C ASP A 60 -1.88 -15.92 0.79
N SER A 61 -1.85 -17.24 0.59
CA SER A 61 -0.60 -17.99 0.37
C SER A 61 0.15 -17.62 -0.91
N ALA A 62 -0.50 -16.95 -1.86
CA ALA A 62 0.08 -16.55 -3.13
C ALA A 62 0.60 -15.11 -3.07
N GLU A 63 1.91 -14.94 -3.28
CA GLU A 63 2.56 -13.63 -3.38
C GLU A 63 2.52 -13.12 -4.83
N TYR A 64 1.41 -12.50 -5.24
CA TYR A 64 1.27 -11.95 -6.59
C TYR A 64 2.08 -10.67 -6.84
N ILE A 65 2.33 -9.90 -5.78
CA ILE A 65 3.01 -8.61 -5.82
C ILE A 65 4.27 -8.68 -4.96
N GLU A 66 5.36 -8.09 -5.45
CA GLU A 66 6.60 -7.92 -4.71
C GLU A 66 7.00 -6.45 -4.57
N LEU A 67 7.75 -6.14 -3.50
CA LEU A 67 8.28 -4.81 -3.24
C LEU A 67 9.77 -4.74 -3.62
N ASN A 68 10.08 -3.95 -4.63
CA ASN A 68 11.45 -3.55 -4.91
C ASN A 68 11.86 -2.39 -3.99
N LYS A 69 12.59 -2.73 -2.92
CA LYS A 69 13.07 -1.78 -1.90
C LYS A 69 14.16 -0.84 -2.42
N GLU A 70 14.80 -1.17 -3.52
CA GLU A 70 15.85 -0.34 -4.11
C GLU A 70 15.29 0.85 -4.85
N ARG A 71 14.17 0.63 -5.55
CA ARG A 71 13.50 1.64 -6.37
C ARG A 71 12.22 2.18 -5.73
N GLY A 72 11.71 1.53 -4.68
CA GLY A 72 10.46 1.89 -4.04
C GLY A 72 9.23 1.55 -4.89
N LEU A 73 9.31 0.48 -5.69
CA LEU A 73 8.29 0.13 -6.67
C LEU A 73 7.62 -1.20 -6.30
N LEU A 74 6.32 -1.28 -6.54
CA LEU A 74 5.57 -2.54 -6.52
C LEU A 74 5.62 -3.18 -7.91
N LEU A 75 6.01 -4.46 -7.96
CA LEU A 75 6.14 -5.22 -9.19
C LEU A 75 5.29 -6.49 -9.15
N ILE A 76 4.90 -6.97 -10.33
CA ILE A 76 4.21 -8.26 -10.48
C ILE A 76 5.19 -9.40 -10.29
N LYS A 77 4.98 -10.23 -9.26
CA LYS A 77 5.79 -11.42 -9.01
C LYS A 77 5.22 -12.64 -9.74
N GLU A 78 3.91 -12.79 -9.74
CA GLU A 78 3.19 -13.86 -10.44
C GLU A 78 2.01 -13.33 -11.22
N ARG A 79 1.65 -14.02 -12.31
CA ARG A 79 0.50 -13.62 -13.13
C ARG A 79 -0.76 -13.70 -12.28
N ILE A 80 -1.51 -12.61 -12.26
CA ILE A 80 -2.78 -12.53 -11.54
C ILE A 80 -3.87 -13.04 -12.49
N ASP A 81 -4.50 -14.12 -12.07
CA ASP A 81 -5.68 -14.71 -12.69
C ASP A 81 -6.89 -14.41 -11.78
N ARG A 82 -7.88 -13.69 -12.31
CA ARG A 82 -9.05 -13.19 -11.56
C ARG A 82 -9.91 -14.36 -11.07
N GLU A 83 -10.04 -15.41 -11.87
CA GLU A 83 -10.78 -16.61 -11.56
C GLU A 83 -10.12 -17.39 -10.42
N ALA A 84 -8.78 -17.43 -10.40
CA ALA A 84 -8.03 -18.04 -9.31
C ALA A 84 -8.05 -17.21 -8.01
N LEU A 85 -8.06 -15.88 -8.13
CA LEU A 85 -8.04 -14.97 -6.97
C LEU A 85 -9.41 -14.80 -6.31
N CYS A 86 -10.44 -14.47 -7.09
CA CYS A 86 -11.77 -14.09 -6.58
C CYS A 86 -12.89 -15.00 -7.08
N GLY A 87 -12.63 -15.89 -8.04
CA GLY A 87 -13.65 -16.70 -8.70
C GLY A 87 -14.70 -15.81 -9.38
N GLN A 88 -15.94 -15.88 -8.90
CA GLN A 88 -17.06 -15.09 -9.41
C GLN A 88 -17.36 -13.82 -8.59
N THR A 89 -16.56 -13.54 -7.55
CA THR A 89 -16.83 -12.41 -6.64
C THR A 89 -16.48 -11.09 -7.30
N MET A 90 -17.42 -10.13 -7.26
CA MET A 90 -17.23 -8.75 -7.70
C MET A 90 -17.66 -7.76 -6.62
N PRO A 91 -16.89 -6.70 -6.34
CA PRO A 91 -15.60 -6.35 -6.94
C PRO A 91 -14.46 -7.27 -6.46
N CYS A 92 -13.52 -7.59 -7.36
CA CYS A 92 -12.32 -8.36 -7.04
C CYS A 92 -11.18 -7.41 -6.68
N ALA A 93 -10.57 -7.60 -5.52
CA ALA A 93 -9.44 -6.81 -5.04
C ALA A 93 -8.46 -7.71 -4.29
N LEU A 94 -7.16 -7.49 -4.52
CA LEU A 94 -6.10 -8.12 -3.76
C LEU A 94 -5.69 -7.18 -2.63
N HIS A 95 -5.89 -7.63 -1.38
CA HIS A 95 -5.47 -6.88 -0.20
C HIS A 95 -4.12 -7.36 0.31
N PHE A 96 -3.22 -6.41 0.58
CA PHE A 96 -1.92 -6.71 1.13
C PHE A 96 -1.46 -5.61 2.08
N GLN A 97 -0.46 -5.93 2.89
CA GLN A 97 0.09 -5.01 3.86
C GLN A 97 1.58 -4.84 3.62
N ILE A 98 2.09 -3.64 3.84
CA ILE A 98 3.52 -3.38 3.92
C ILE A 98 3.86 -3.20 5.39
N ILE A 99 4.79 -4.03 5.85
CA ILE A 99 5.30 -4.01 7.21
C ILE A 99 6.71 -3.43 7.17
N LEU A 100 6.94 -2.35 7.91
CA LEU A 100 8.28 -1.91 8.27
C LEU A 100 8.57 -2.46 9.67
N GLU A 101 9.72 -3.09 9.88
CA GLU A 101 10.08 -3.75 11.13
C GLU A 101 10.76 -2.80 12.15
N ASN A 102 11.43 -1.74 11.69
CA ASN A 102 12.25 -0.90 12.57
C ASN A 102 12.18 0.60 12.24
N PRO A 103 11.46 1.44 13.01
CA PRO A 103 10.39 1.07 13.95
C PRO A 103 9.24 0.33 13.24
N MET A 104 8.46 -0.41 14.03
CA MET A 104 7.34 -1.20 13.50
C MET A 104 6.19 -0.33 13.01
N GLU A 105 5.82 -0.47 11.74
CA GLU A 105 4.72 0.24 11.09
C GLU A 105 3.98 -0.69 10.12
N PHE A 106 2.65 -0.54 10.04
CA PHE A 106 1.78 -1.34 9.18
C PHE A 106 1.01 -0.42 8.23
N ILE A 107 1.09 -0.70 6.94
CA ILE A 107 0.43 0.09 5.90
C ILE A 107 -0.45 -0.85 5.08
N TYR A 108 -1.75 -0.56 5.01
CA TYR A 108 -2.76 -1.42 4.40
C TYR A 108 -3.08 -0.93 2.98
N PHE A 109 -3.05 -1.86 2.01
CA PHE A 109 -3.39 -1.67 0.60
C PHE A 109 -4.57 -2.57 0.23
#